data_AF-A0A6V7HWW6-F1
#
_entry.id   AF-A0A6V7HWW6-F1
#
_cell.length_a   1.000
_cell.length_b   1.000
_cell.length_c   1.000
_cell.angle_alpha   90.00
_cell.angle_beta   90.00
_cell.angle_gamma   90.00
#
_symmetry.space_group_name_H-M   'P 1'
#
loop_
_entity.id
_entity.type
_entity.pdbx_description
1 polymer ?
#
loop_
_entity_poly.entity_id
_entity_poly.type
_entity_poly.pdbx_seq_one_letter_code
_entity_poly.pdbx_strand_id
1 'polypeptide(L)'
;IRAKQAAKALEAMTRTPNEDKEAAQYARLPEMSRIIRNIFVAEKKGTLTLEFVIQKLDNSYRTKMPTAELEDHIRLMCKLLPTWASIHNVRKIDHLKIAKDVDIAKVVKRFEIMANNKVKG
;
A
#
# COMPACT_ATOMS: atom_id res chain seq x y z
N ILE A 1 -19.92 -43.33 13.74
CA ILE A 1 -19.67 -42.84 12.36
C ILE A 1 -20.09 -41.37 12.30
N ARG A 2 -19.11 -40.46 12.27
CA ARG A 2 -19.30 -38.99 12.34
C ARG A 2 -19.76 -38.48 10.97
N ALA A 3 -21.06 -38.57 10.71
CA ALA A 3 -21.67 -38.14 9.46
C ALA A 3 -21.86 -36.62 9.44
N LYS A 4 -20.98 -35.96 8.68
CA LYS A 4 -21.31 -34.88 7.72
C LYS A 4 -22.49 -33.98 8.13
N GLN A 5 -22.23 -32.98 8.97
CA GLN A 5 -23.07 -31.79 9.04
C GLN A 5 -22.19 -30.54 9.14
N ALA A 6 -21.55 -30.18 8.03
CA ALA A 6 -20.84 -28.90 7.89
C ALA A 6 -20.72 -28.46 6.42
N ALA A 7 -21.77 -28.66 5.63
CA ALA A 7 -21.78 -28.26 4.21
C ALA A 7 -23.10 -27.56 3.83
N LYS A 8 -23.55 -26.67 4.70
CA LYS A 8 -24.62 -25.70 4.42
C LYS A 8 -24.22 -24.32 4.96
N ALA A 9 -23.15 -23.75 4.42
CA ALA A 9 -23.02 -22.30 4.33
C ALA A 9 -23.36 -21.94 2.87
N LEU A 10 -24.63 -22.14 2.56
CA LEU A 10 -25.24 -21.79 1.28
C LEU A 10 -25.33 -20.26 1.23
N GLU A 11 -24.50 -19.65 0.40
CA GLU A 11 -24.90 -18.51 -0.45
C GLU A 11 -25.62 -17.34 0.25
N ALA A 12 -25.04 -16.89 1.37
CA ALA A 12 -25.35 -15.58 1.92
C ALA A 12 -24.18 -14.62 1.60
N MET A 13 -24.34 -13.90 0.49
CA MET A 13 -23.92 -12.49 0.32
C MET A 13 -22.42 -12.19 0.11
N THR A 14 -21.97 -12.43 -1.12
CA THR A 14 -21.18 -11.51 -1.99
C THR A 14 -20.33 -10.40 -1.33
N ARG A 15 -19.38 -10.79 -0.48
CA ARG A 15 -18.03 -10.22 -0.37
C ARG A 15 -17.25 -11.13 0.56
N THR A 16 -16.18 -11.76 0.08
CA THR A 16 -15.38 -12.56 1.00
C THR A 16 -14.71 -11.61 2.02
N PRO A 17 -14.58 -11.99 3.31
CA PRO A 17 -13.89 -11.15 4.32
C PRO A 17 -12.43 -10.84 3.95
N ASN A 18 -11.88 -11.48 2.93
CA ASN A 18 -10.59 -11.14 2.34
C ASN A 18 -10.67 -9.89 1.45
N GLU A 19 -11.73 -9.74 0.66
CA GLU A 19 -11.92 -8.60 -0.25
C GLU A 19 -12.17 -7.29 0.50
N ASP A 20 -12.82 -7.34 1.66
CA ASP A 20 -13.02 -6.15 2.50
C ASP A 20 -11.69 -5.67 3.10
N LYS A 21 -10.84 -6.60 3.54
CA LYS A 21 -9.47 -6.30 4.02
C LYS A 21 -8.61 -5.70 2.91
N GLU A 22 -8.65 -6.28 1.71
CA GLU A 22 -7.94 -5.76 0.56
C GLU A 22 -8.44 -4.36 0.19
N ALA A 23 -9.75 -4.14 0.14
CA ALA A 23 -10.33 -2.82 -0.12
C ALA A 23 -9.87 -1.78 0.92
N ALA A 24 -9.83 -2.14 2.20
CA ALA A 24 -9.34 -1.28 3.27
C ALA A 24 -7.84 -0.97 3.14
N GLN A 25 -7.01 -1.92 2.71
CA GLN A 25 -5.59 -1.67 2.41
C GLN A 25 -5.44 -0.70 1.25
N TYR A 26 -6.17 -0.89 0.16
CA TYR A 26 -6.09 -0.02 -1.01
C TYR A 26 -6.58 1.40 -0.70
N ALA A 27 -7.60 1.55 0.14
CA ALA A 27 -8.13 2.85 0.57
C ALA A 27 -7.09 3.73 1.29
N ARG A 28 -6.05 3.13 1.88
CA ARG A 28 -4.96 3.84 2.59
C ARG A 28 -3.81 4.27 1.67
N LEU A 29 -3.67 3.65 0.49
CA LEU A 29 -2.58 3.94 -0.44
C LEU A 29 -2.52 5.40 -0.91
N PRO A 30 -3.64 6.07 -1.24
CA PRO A 30 -3.62 7.47 -1.65
C PRO A 30 -3.03 8.38 -0.57
N GLU A 31 -3.43 8.19 0.69
CA GLU A 31 -2.93 8.99 1.81
C GLU A 31 -1.43 8.72 2.07
N MET A 32 -1.05 7.45 2.15
CA MET A 32 0.35 7.07 2.34
C MET A 32 1.25 7.56 1.20
N SER A 33 0.77 7.55 -0.04
CA SER A 33 1.53 8.04 -1.20
C SER A 33 1.89 9.53 -1.10
N ARG A 34 0.99 10.35 -0.53
CA ARG A 34 1.23 11.78 -0.27
C ARG A 34 2.30 11.98 0.78
N ILE A 35 2.22 11.21 1.87
CA ILE A 35 3.19 11.27 2.96
C ILE A 35 4.57 10.85 2.47
N ILE A 36 4.66 9.74 1.73
CA ILE A 36 5.91 9.27 1.11
C ILE A 36 6.48 10.36 0.21
N ARG A 37 5.68 10.96 -0.67
CA ARG A 37 6.14 12.06 -1.52
C ARG A 37 6.71 13.22 -0.70
N ASN A 38 6.03 13.63 0.37
CA ASN A 38 6.50 14.71 1.24
C ASN A 38 7.84 14.37 1.92
N ILE A 39 8.03 13.11 2.35
CA ILE A 39 9.30 12.64 2.93
C ILE A 39 10.45 12.82 1.93
N PHE A 40 10.28 12.40 0.68
CA PHE A 40 11.32 12.53 -0.35
C PHE A 40 11.60 13.99 -0.74
N VAL A 41 10.56 14.84 -0.75
CA VAL A 41 10.72 16.29 -0.97
C VAL A 41 11.51 16.93 0.16
N ALA A 42 11.21 16.57 1.42
CA ALA A 42 11.92 17.07 2.59
C ALA A 42 13.41 16.63 2.60
N GLU A 43 13.68 15.37 2.25
CA GLU A 43 15.03 14.83 2.16
C GLU A 43 15.82 15.33 0.93
N LYS A 44 15.14 15.95 -0.04
CA LYS A 44 15.72 16.38 -1.33
C LYS A 44 16.44 15.25 -2.09
N LYS A 45 16.01 14.01 -1.87
CA LYS A 45 16.59 12.79 -2.48
C LYS A 45 15.54 12.10 -3.36
N GLY A 46 16.00 11.43 -4.42
CA GLY A 46 15.14 10.60 -5.29
C GLY A 46 15.07 9.13 -4.87
N THR A 47 15.97 8.71 -3.99
CA THR A 47 16.10 7.34 -3.48
C THR A 47 16.45 7.39 -2.00
N LEU A 48 15.73 6.63 -1.19
CA LEU A 48 15.94 6.50 0.25
C LEU A 48 15.91 5.02 0.64
N THR A 49 16.49 4.65 1.78
CA THR A 49 16.35 3.28 2.29
C THR A 49 14.90 3.01 2.68
N LEU A 50 14.41 1.80 2.43
CA LEU A 50 13.03 1.42 2.74
C LEU A 50 12.75 1.56 4.24
N GLU A 51 13.70 1.15 5.08
CA GLU A 51 13.63 1.32 6.54
C GLU A 51 13.44 2.79 6.95
N PHE A 52 14.20 3.71 6.35
CA PHE A 52 14.05 5.15 6.65
C PHE A 52 12.68 5.67 6.25
N VAL A 53 12.18 5.26 5.08
CA VAL A 53 10.85 5.66 4.61
C VAL A 53 9.77 5.10 5.55
N ILE A 54 9.86 3.83 5.96
CA ILE A 54 8.93 3.21 6.92
C ILE A 54 8.94 3.97 8.25
N GLN A 55 10.11 4.28 8.78
CA GLN A 55 10.26 5.04 10.03
C GLN A 55 9.61 6.44 9.92
N LYS A 56 9.86 7.17 8.83
CA LYS A 56 9.26 8.50 8.61
C LYS A 56 7.75 8.41 8.37
N LEU A 57 7.30 7.37 7.67
CA LEU A 57 5.89 7.10 7.44
C LEU A 57 5.18 6.81 8.77
N ASP A 58 5.71 5.92 9.62
CA ASP A 58 5.14 5.62 10.96
C ASP A 58 5.03 6.86 11.85
N ASN A 59 5.99 7.78 11.76
CA ASN A 59 5.97 9.04 12.50
C ASN A 59 4.96 10.05 11.95
N SER A 60 4.70 10.02 10.64
CA SER A 60 3.82 10.98 9.96
C SER A 60 2.39 10.47 9.81
N TYR A 61 2.20 9.15 9.86
CA TYR A 61 0.90 8.50 9.73
C TYR A 61 0.15 8.58 11.06
N ARG A 62 -1.11 9.03 11.02
CA ARG A 62 -1.91 9.26 12.22
C ARG A 62 -2.22 7.97 12.98
N THR A 63 -2.29 6.84 12.28
CA THR A 63 -2.62 5.53 12.85
C THR A 63 -1.34 4.73 13.08
N LYS A 64 -1.15 4.22 14.29
CA LYS A 64 -0.05 3.30 14.56
C LYS A 64 -0.33 1.94 13.93
N MET A 65 0.65 1.43 13.19
CA MET A 65 0.57 0.19 12.44
C MET A 65 1.94 -0.51 12.53
N PRO A 66 2.01 -1.85 12.56
CA PRO A 66 3.30 -2.53 12.58
C PRO A 66 4.10 -2.21 11.32
N THR A 67 5.43 -2.11 11.48
CA THR A 67 6.36 -1.77 10.40
C THR A 67 6.26 -2.71 9.20
N ALA A 68 5.98 -3.99 9.44
CA ALA A 68 5.76 -4.99 8.39
C ALA A 68 4.54 -4.67 7.50
N GLU A 69 3.44 -4.18 8.09
CA GLU A 69 2.28 -3.75 7.32
C GLU A 69 2.59 -2.49 6.51
N LEU A 70 3.31 -1.52 7.09
CA LEU A 70 3.74 -0.32 6.36
C LEU A 70 4.63 -0.68 5.17
N GLU A 71 5.54 -1.64 5.35
CA GLU A 71 6.36 -2.19 4.27
C GLU A 71 5.51 -2.81 3.16
N ASP A 72 4.51 -3.61 3.53
CA ASP A 72 3.60 -4.25 2.56
C ASP A 72 2.85 -3.20 1.72
N HIS A 73 2.36 -2.12 2.35
CA HIS A 73 1.72 -1.01 1.62
C HIS A 73 2.68 -0.35 0.63
N ILE A 74 3.94 -0.10 1.02
CA ILE A 74 4.95 0.48 0.11
C ILE A 74 5.24 -0.47 -1.06
N ARG A 75 5.42 -1.77 -0.78
CA ARG A 75 5.63 -2.81 -1.80
C ARG A 75 4.42 -2.90 -2.73
N LEU A 76 3.21 -2.80 -2.21
CA LEU A 76 1.98 -2.78 -2.99
C LEU A 76 1.92 -1.55 -3.91
N MET A 77 2.27 -0.36 -3.43
CA MET A 77 2.36 0.84 -4.28
C MET A 77 3.33 0.65 -5.45
N CYS A 78 4.49 0.03 -5.19
CA CYS A 78 5.48 -0.24 -6.24
C CYS A 78 4.99 -1.28 -7.25
N LYS A 79 4.21 -2.28 -6.82
CA LYS A 79 3.57 -3.26 -7.71
C LYS A 79 2.49 -2.61 -8.59
N LEU A 80 1.70 -1.71 -8.01
CA LEU A 80 0.56 -1.07 -8.70
C LEU A 80 0.99 0.05 -9.65
N LEU A 81 1.97 0.86 -9.25
CA LEU A 81 2.50 1.98 -10.04
C LEU A 81 4.04 1.95 -10.06
N PRO A 82 4.66 0.98 -10.76
CA PRO A 82 6.11 0.89 -10.88
C PRO A 82 6.73 2.11 -11.55
N THR A 83 5.95 2.81 -12.39
CA THR A 83 6.36 4.07 -13.04
C THR A 83 6.54 5.23 -12.06
N TRP A 84 5.89 5.17 -10.89
CA TRP A 84 6.01 6.19 -9.85
C TRP A 84 6.97 5.76 -8.75
N ALA A 85 6.85 4.54 -8.23
CA ALA A 85 7.67 4.05 -7.14
C ALA A 85 8.25 2.67 -7.48
N SER A 86 9.51 2.45 -7.15
CA SER A 86 10.21 1.19 -7.39
C SER A 86 11.15 0.87 -6.23
N ILE A 87 11.22 -0.40 -5.84
CA ILE A 87 12.16 -0.87 -4.83
C ILE A 87 13.36 -1.48 -5.52
N HIS A 88 14.55 -1.06 -5.11
CA HIS A 88 15.83 -1.56 -5.57
C HIS A 88 16.59 -2.17 -4.39
N ASN A 89 16.94 -3.45 -4.50
CA ASN A 89 17.81 -4.08 -3.50
C ASN A 89 19.28 -3.79 -3.83
N VAL A 90 19.99 -3.16 -2.90
CA VAL A 90 21.42 -2.84 -3.05
C VAL A 90 22.14 -3.27 -1.79
N ARG A 91 23.11 -4.19 -1.92
CA ARG A 91 23.90 -4.70 -0.77
C ARG A 91 23.03 -5.22 0.38
N LYS A 92 21.98 -5.99 0.06
CA LYS A 92 20.98 -6.52 1.02
C LYS A 92 20.10 -5.45 1.70
N ILE A 93 20.15 -4.21 1.23
CA ILE A 93 19.32 -3.11 1.74
C ILE A 93 18.32 -2.73 0.65
N ASP A 94 17.03 -2.82 0.97
CA ASP A 94 15.98 -2.32 0.08
C ASP A 94 15.97 -0.79 0.09
N HIS A 95 15.98 -0.21 -1.10
CA HIS A 95 15.88 1.22 -1.32
C HIS A 95 14.62 1.52 -2.11
N LEU A 96 13.82 2.45 -1.59
CA LEU A 96 12.68 2.99 -2.32
C LEU A 96 13.15 4.16 -3.17
N LYS A 97 12.90 4.07 -4.48
CA LYS A 97 13.05 5.15 -5.44
C LYS A 97 11.68 5.65 -5.85
N ILE A 98 11.49 6.96 -5.89
CA ILE A 98 10.27 7.56 -6.44
C ILE A 98 10.57 8.52 -7.59
N ALA A 99 9.65 8.60 -8.54
CA ALA A 99 9.69 9.56 -9.63
C ALA A 99 9.19 10.92 -9.12
N LYS A 100 10.15 11.76 -8.70
CA LYS A 100 9.88 13.13 -8.20
C LYS A 100 9.27 14.08 -9.24
N ASP A 101 9.46 13.78 -10.52
CA ASP A 101 8.94 14.59 -11.64
C ASP A 101 7.44 14.33 -11.89
N VAL A 102 6.94 13.18 -11.46
CA VAL A 102 5.54 12.82 -11.65
C VAL A 102 4.66 13.64 -10.71
N ASP A 103 3.56 14.18 -11.23
CA ASP A 103 2.56 14.89 -10.45
C ASP A 103 1.91 13.97 -9.40
N ILE A 104 2.02 14.36 -8.13
CA ILE A 104 1.50 13.55 -7.02
C ILE A 104 -0.03 13.46 -7.04
N ALA A 105 -0.73 14.49 -7.52
CA ALA A 105 -2.19 14.46 -7.63
C ALA A 105 -2.64 13.37 -8.63
N LYS A 106 -1.92 13.20 -9.74
CA LYS A 106 -2.16 12.09 -10.69
C LYS A 106 -1.93 10.72 -10.04
N VAL A 107 -0.85 10.57 -9.27
CA VAL A 107 -0.52 9.31 -8.56
C VAL A 107 -1.60 8.97 -7.53
N VAL A 108 -1.97 9.92 -6.69
CA VAL A 108 -3.04 9.78 -5.69
C VAL A 108 -4.33 9.37 -6.37
N LYS A 109 -4.72 10.09 -7.44
CA LYS A 109 -5.93 9.76 -8.22
C LYS A 109 -5.89 8.34 -8.79
N ARG A 110 -4.74 7.87 -9.25
CA ARG A 110 -4.59 6.49 -9.73
C ARG A 110 -4.81 5.48 -8.60
N PHE A 111 -4.24 5.70 -7.42
CA PHE A 111 -4.50 4.84 -6.26
C PHE A 111 -5.96 4.90 -5.80
N GLU A 112 -6.60 6.08 -5.82
CA GLU A 112 -8.01 6.22 -5.48
C GLU A 112 -8.91 5.43 -6.44
N ILE A 113 -8.61 5.50 -7.75
CA ILE A 113 -9.31 4.69 -8.75
C ILE A 113 -9.12 3.19 -8.46
N MET A 114 -7.90 2.74 -8.20
CA MET A 114 -7.62 1.33 -7.86
C MET A 114 -8.36 0.89 -6.60
N ALA A 115 -8.38 1.72 -5.56
CA ALA A 115 -9.11 1.46 -4.33
C ALA A 115 -10.62 1.36 -4.57
N ASN A 116 -11.20 2.30 -5.32
CA ASN A 116 -12.62 2.27 -5.66
C ASN A 116 -13.00 1.04 -6.51
N ASN A 117 -12.11 0.58 -7.40
CA ASN A 117 -12.33 -0.66 -8.15
C ASN A 117 -12.34 -1.89 -7.24
N LYS A 118 -11.58 -1.91 -6.14
CA LYS A 118 -11.65 -2.97 -5.12
C LYS A 118 -12.84 -2.86 -4.19
N VAL A 119 -13.41 -1.65 -4.04
CA VAL A 119 -14.64 -1.45 -3.27
C VAL A 119 -15.88 -1.91 -4.05
N LYS A 120 -15.88 -1.77 -5.37
CA LYS A 120 -17.01 -2.11 -6.26
C LYS A 120 -16.99 -3.53 -6.85
N GLY A 121 -15.90 -4.27 -6.60
CA GLY A 121 -15.74 -5.68 -7.00
C GLY A 121 -16.42 -6.63 -6.03
#